data_AF-A0AAE5XK61-F1
#
_entry.id   AF-A0AAE5XK61-F1
#
_cell.length_a   1.000
_cell.length_b   1.000
_cell.length_c   1.000
_cell.angle_alpha   90.00
_cell.angle_beta   90.00
_cell.angle_gamma   90.00
#
_symmetry.space_group_name_H-M   'P 1'
#
loop_
_entity.id
_entity.type
_entity.pdbx_description
1 polymer ?
#
loop_
_entity_poly.entity_id
_entity_poly.type
_entity_poly.pdbx_seq_one_letter_code
_entity_poly.pdbx_strand_id
1 'polypeptide(L)'
;MTIPYDAIHALKAEIENNIEAAVNASQADFAATLNTISRQTSPIYDFLNNEELWSDEIDWDIREALCKECFVAVENGLHVFCDALIAKANASDAFMQLLHEHMAHTEQDYRYYLFANMSDENTFSMLLDSLTQQLEVEDHDYRSAWLPTLRSWTQKAEYAERATEFLTSSFQRHFEYAKKARSEKLKSYGFTPSLYHETNNGLVGALAMEFTRYSIPNANDILLDVLKIVSDDDASYGLNCKTGPVAIALSLCGYAGDVSVLESFLESFEWRYEGAQFVMETRYALWMINRDADGAAAFLANPENTKNLSYAACAIADLDAKQYLPLVEQRCADIDKPVAKEAFKETITRLRDQTSAPAPSERMIYLFGETDRTVVLLGGDYSGEFYSRAKAASLGEAIIDFTEEDDDSADIF
;
A
#
# COMPACT_ATOMS: atom_id res chain seq x y z
N MET A 1 10.86 19.89 -31.76
CA MET A 1 9.88 21.01 -31.71
C MET A 1 9.42 21.11 -30.27
N THR A 2 9.74 22.19 -29.55
CA THR A 2 9.39 22.34 -28.12
C THR A 2 7.88 22.43 -27.98
N ILE A 3 7.23 21.42 -27.40
CA ILE A 3 5.93 21.64 -26.76
C ILE A 3 6.20 22.70 -25.68
N PRO A 4 5.67 23.92 -25.80
CA PRO A 4 6.11 24.99 -24.94
C PRO A 4 5.51 24.73 -23.57
N TYR A 5 6.37 24.68 -22.56
CA TYR A 5 6.05 24.75 -21.14
C TYR A 5 4.85 25.69 -20.84
N ASP A 6 4.76 26.80 -21.58
CA ASP A 6 3.66 27.78 -21.52
C ASP A 6 2.27 27.22 -21.86
N ALA A 7 2.16 26.27 -22.80
CA ALA A 7 0.87 25.65 -23.16
C ALA A 7 0.35 24.72 -22.05
N ILE A 8 1.26 24.10 -21.30
CA ILE A 8 0.94 23.19 -20.19
C ILE A 8 0.56 23.98 -18.94
N HIS A 9 1.30 25.06 -18.62
CA HIS A 9 0.89 25.99 -17.57
C HIS A 9 -0.43 26.69 -17.89
N ALA A 10 -0.69 27.00 -19.16
CA ALA A 10 -1.99 27.50 -19.60
C ALA A 10 -3.10 26.46 -19.41
N LEU A 11 -2.85 25.19 -19.74
CA LEU A 11 -3.81 24.09 -19.52
C LEU A 11 -4.08 23.89 -18.03
N LYS A 12 -3.04 23.86 -17.18
CA LYS A 12 -3.16 23.80 -15.72
C LYS A 12 -4.00 24.96 -15.17
N ALA A 13 -3.68 26.19 -15.57
CA ALA A 13 -4.42 27.37 -15.14
C ALA A 13 -5.87 27.34 -15.65
N GLU A 14 -6.12 26.82 -16.85
CA GLU A 14 -7.48 26.62 -17.38
C GLU A 14 -8.27 25.60 -16.56
N ILE A 15 -7.65 24.47 -16.18
CA ILE A 15 -8.24 23.46 -15.30
C ILE A 15 -8.57 24.06 -13.93
N GLU A 16 -7.61 24.74 -13.29
CA GLU A 16 -7.79 25.38 -11.98
C GLU A 16 -8.93 26.43 -12.03
N ASN A 17 -8.96 27.27 -13.07
CA ASN A 17 -10.02 28.26 -13.26
C ASN A 17 -11.39 27.62 -13.54
N ASN A 18 -11.44 26.53 -14.29
CA ASN A 18 -12.69 25.82 -14.59
C ASN A 18 -13.23 25.11 -13.33
N ILE A 19 -12.35 24.54 -12.51
CA ILE A 19 -12.70 23.97 -11.21
C ILE A 19 -13.21 25.07 -10.27
N GLU A 20 -12.53 26.21 -10.19
CA GLU A 20 -12.98 27.35 -9.38
C GLU A 20 -14.33 27.88 -9.87
N ALA A 21 -14.53 28.00 -11.18
CA ALA A 21 -15.80 28.39 -11.78
C ALA A 21 -16.91 27.37 -11.49
N ALA A 22 -16.60 26.07 -11.54
CA ALA A 22 -17.49 24.98 -11.18
C ALA A 22 -17.92 25.01 -9.70
N VAL A 23 -16.97 25.22 -8.79
CA VAL A 23 -17.22 25.41 -7.34
C VAL A 23 -18.17 26.60 -7.12
N ASN A 24 -17.89 27.72 -7.80
CA ASN A 24 -18.68 28.95 -7.70
C ASN A 24 -20.06 28.83 -8.37
N ALA A 25 -20.19 28.05 -9.44
CA ALA A 25 -21.43 27.79 -10.17
C ALA A 25 -22.35 26.76 -9.49
N SER A 26 -21.95 26.17 -8.35
CA SER A 26 -22.70 25.16 -7.58
C SER A 26 -24.10 25.60 -7.09
N GLN A 27 -24.64 26.73 -7.56
CA GLN A 27 -25.99 27.19 -7.28
C GLN A 27 -27.07 26.61 -8.23
N ALA A 28 -26.76 25.88 -9.31
CA ALA A 28 -27.81 25.45 -10.26
C ALA A 28 -27.78 24.02 -10.83
N ASP A 29 -26.63 23.37 -11.08
CA ASP A 29 -26.63 22.01 -11.67
C ASP A 29 -25.38 21.19 -11.31
N PHE A 30 -25.50 20.42 -10.23
CA PHE A 30 -24.45 19.60 -9.65
C PHE A 30 -23.96 18.48 -10.60
N ALA A 31 -24.86 17.81 -11.32
CA ALA A 31 -24.52 16.72 -12.23
C ALA A 31 -23.80 17.21 -13.49
N ALA A 32 -24.16 18.40 -14.00
CA ALA A 32 -23.48 19.02 -15.12
C ALA A 32 -22.04 19.45 -14.74
N THR A 33 -21.84 19.95 -13.52
CA THR A 33 -20.52 20.33 -13.02
C THR A 33 -19.58 19.12 -12.86
N LEU A 34 -20.05 18.03 -12.25
CA LEU A 34 -19.26 16.80 -12.08
C LEU A 34 -18.89 16.14 -13.42
N ASN A 35 -19.84 16.09 -14.36
CA ASN A 35 -19.56 15.64 -15.72
C ASN A 35 -18.60 16.57 -16.47
N THR A 36 -18.64 17.88 -16.21
CA THR A 36 -17.72 18.84 -16.86
C THR A 36 -16.30 18.64 -16.35
N ILE A 37 -16.12 18.45 -15.05
CA ILE A 37 -14.82 18.18 -14.44
C ILE A 37 -14.25 16.84 -14.94
N SER A 38 -15.02 15.74 -14.89
CA SER A 38 -14.61 14.44 -15.44
C SER A 38 -14.34 14.49 -16.96
N ARG A 39 -15.09 15.30 -17.72
CA ARG A 39 -14.79 15.56 -19.14
C ARG A 39 -13.62 16.51 -19.39
N GLN A 40 -13.14 17.26 -18.40
CA GLN A 40 -11.98 18.15 -18.52
C GLN A 40 -10.68 17.46 -18.11
N THR A 41 -10.75 16.36 -17.34
CA THR A 41 -9.63 15.44 -17.14
C THR A 41 -9.40 14.55 -18.37
N SER A 42 -10.44 14.25 -19.16
CA SER A 42 -10.32 13.51 -20.44
C SER A 42 -9.40 14.19 -21.47
N PRO A 43 -9.43 15.51 -21.73
CA PRO A 43 -8.46 16.21 -22.57
C PRO A 43 -7.01 16.09 -22.13
N ILE A 44 -6.74 15.92 -20.82
CA ILE A 44 -5.39 15.66 -20.33
C ILE A 44 -5.01 14.23 -20.70
N TYR A 45 -5.89 13.27 -20.47
CA TYR A 45 -5.67 11.87 -20.89
C TYR A 45 -5.48 11.75 -22.41
N ASP A 46 -6.27 12.49 -23.20
CA ASP A 46 -6.19 12.56 -24.65
C ASP A 46 -4.92 13.29 -25.10
N PHE A 47 -4.54 14.39 -24.45
CA PHE A 47 -3.28 15.10 -24.70
C PHE A 47 -2.05 14.23 -24.38
N LEU A 48 -2.09 13.49 -23.27
CA LEU A 48 -1.02 12.60 -22.82
C LEU A 48 -0.89 11.34 -23.70
N ASN A 49 -1.99 10.87 -24.29
CA ASN A 49 -2.03 9.68 -25.16
C ASN A 49 -2.04 10.02 -26.66
N ASN A 50 -2.02 11.30 -27.04
CA ASN A 50 -1.93 11.70 -28.43
C ASN A 50 -0.49 11.58 -28.93
N GLU A 51 -0.16 10.41 -29.50
CA GLU A 51 1.15 10.10 -30.07
C GLU A 51 1.64 11.12 -31.12
N GLU A 52 0.75 11.88 -31.77
CA GLU A 52 1.12 12.90 -32.75
C GLU A 52 1.68 14.19 -32.10
N LEU A 53 1.37 14.44 -30.83
CA LEU A 53 1.90 15.60 -30.08
C LEU A 53 3.32 15.36 -29.55
N TRP A 54 3.70 14.09 -29.36
CA TRP A 54 4.97 13.69 -28.78
C TRP A 54 5.90 13.18 -29.89
N SER A 55 6.76 14.05 -30.44
CA SER A 55 7.81 13.60 -31.35
C SER A 55 8.83 12.72 -30.61
N ASP A 56 9.44 11.73 -31.29
CA ASP A 56 10.50 10.83 -30.80
C ASP A 56 11.72 11.52 -30.12
N GLU A 57 11.80 12.85 -30.18
CA GLU A 57 12.86 13.69 -29.59
C GLU A 57 12.54 14.25 -28.19
N ILE A 58 11.35 14.00 -27.63
CA ILE A 58 11.01 14.45 -26.26
C ILE A 58 11.48 13.40 -25.26
N ASP A 59 12.33 13.84 -24.33
CA ASP A 59 12.84 13.02 -23.23
C ASP A 59 11.68 12.43 -22.42
N TRP A 60 11.71 11.10 -22.22
CA TRP A 60 10.68 10.35 -21.51
C TRP A 60 10.52 10.88 -20.07
N ASP A 61 11.61 11.35 -19.46
CA ASP A 61 11.63 11.94 -18.12
C ASP A 61 10.86 13.27 -18.07
N ILE A 62 10.93 14.07 -19.13
CA ILE A 62 10.16 15.32 -19.25
C ILE A 62 8.68 14.99 -19.42
N ARG A 63 8.34 13.97 -20.22
CA ARG A 63 6.96 13.51 -20.38
C ARG A 63 6.38 13.03 -19.05
N GLU A 64 7.10 12.19 -18.30
CA GLU A 64 6.66 11.66 -17.01
C GLU A 64 6.48 12.77 -15.96
N ALA A 65 7.45 13.68 -15.82
CA ALA A 65 7.36 14.80 -14.90
C ALA A 65 6.16 15.72 -15.20
N LEU A 66 5.91 16.00 -16.49
CA LEU A 66 4.79 16.82 -16.93
C LEU A 66 3.44 16.11 -16.75
N CYS A 67 3.37 14.80 -17.01
CA CYS A 67 2.19 13.99 -16.69
C CYS A 67 1.86 14.15 -15.21
N LYS A 68 2.86 13.95 -14.35
CA LYS A 68 2.70 14.04 -12.90
C LYS A 68 2.24 15.41 -12.43
N GLU A 69 2.82 16.50 -12.93
CA GLU A 69 2.38 17.85 -12.56
C GLU A 69 0.92 18.13 -12.94
N CYS A 70 0.48 17.69 -14.13
CA CYS A 70 -0.91 17.81 -14.56
C CYS A 70 -1.85 16.95 -13.72
N PHE A 71 -1.48 15.69 -13.44
CA PHE A 71 -2.26 14.80 -12.57
C PHE A 71 -2.41 15.37 -11.15
N VAL A 72 -1.32 15.87 -10.56
CA VAL A 72 -1.34 16.49 -9.22
C VAL A 72 -2.21 17.75 -9.20
N ALA A 73 -2.15 18.58 -10.24
CA ALA A 73 -2.99 19.78 -10.32
C ALA A 73 -4.48 19.43 -10.41
N VAL A 74 -4.82 18.43 -11.23
CA VAL A 74 -6.18 17.88 -11.31
C VAL A 74 -6.63 17.34 -9.97
N GLU A 75 -5.85 16.45 -9.36
CA GLU A 75 -6.16 15.82 -8.07
C GLU A 75 -6.38 16.88 -6.97
N ASN A 76 -5.50 17.87 -6.86
CA ASN A 76 -5.65 18.96 -5.90
C ASN A 76 -6.92 19.79 -6.15
N GLY A 77 -7.21 20.12 -7.41
CA GLY A 77 -8.43 20.84 -7.76
C GLY A 77 -9.69 20.02 -7.43
N LEU A 78 -9.65 18.71 -7.65
CA LEU A 78 -10.73 17.79 -7.29
C LEU A 78 -10.96 17.69 -5.79
N HIS A 79 -9.89 17.64 -5.01
CA HIS A 79 -9.97 17.67 -3.55
C HIS A 79 -10.62 18.95 -3.06
N VAL A 80 -10.18 20.11 -3.55
CA VAL A 80 -10.79 21.42 -3.22
C VAL A 80 -12.27 21.47 -3.60
N PHE A 81 -12.65 20.92 -4.75
CA PHE A 81 -14.06 20.83 -5.15
C PHE A 81 -14.86 19.95 -4.20
N CYS A 82 -14.37 18.75 -3.88
CA CYS A 82 -15.02 17.84 -2.94
C CYS A 82 -15.15 18.46 -1.54
N ASP A 83 -14.12 19.14 -1.05
CA ASP A 83 -14.16 19.87 0.23
C ASP A 83 -15.26 20.95 0.24
N ALA A 84 -15.41 21.69 -0.86
CA ALA A 84 -16.48 22.67 -1.00
C ALA A 84 -17.88 22.02 -0.99
N LEU A 85 -18.02 20.86 -1.63
CA LEU A 85 -19.27 20.07 -1.59
C LEU A 85 -19.59 19.59 -0.18
N ILE A 86 -18.61 19.04 0.53
CA ILE A 86 -18.75 18.56 1.91
C ILE A 86 -19.15 19.71 2.83
N ALA A 87 -18.47 20.87 2.72
CA ALA A 87 -18.80 22.06 3.51
C ALA A 87 -20.24 22.51 3.29
N LYS A 88 -20.73 22.45 2.05
CA LYS A 88 -22.11 22.81 1.71
C LYS A 88 -23.13 21.78 2.18
N ALA A 89 -22.81 20.49 2.07
CA ALA A 89 -23.64 19.39 2.56
C ALA A 89 -23.82 19.48 4.08
N ASN A 90 -22.74 19.75 4.81
CA ASN A 90 -22.76 19.96 6.26
C ASN A 90 -23.61 21.18 6.68
N ALA A 91 -23.86 22.13 5.78
CA ALA A 91 -24.67 23.31 6.03
C ALA A 91 -26.14 23.16 5.59
N SER A 92 -26.52 22.06 4.91
CA SER A 92 -27.85 21.89 4.33
C SER A 92 -28.21 20.41 4.16
N ASP A 93 -29.17 19.93 4.97
CA ASP A 93 -29.69 18.55 4.88
C ASP A 93 -30.24 18.20 3.50
N ALA A 94 -30.89 19.17 2.83
CA ALA A 94 -31.41 18.99 1.48
C ALA A 94 -30.28 18.80 0.45
N PHE A 95 -29.15 19.48 0.65
CA PHE A 95 -27.98 19.30 -0.21
C PHE A 95 -27.22 18.02 0.12
N MET A 96 -27.16 17.62 1.39
CA MET A 96 -26.61 16.33 1.83
C MET A 96 -27.34 15.16 1.15
N GLN A 97 -28.68 15.18 1.14
CA GLN A 97 -29.47 14.17 0.44
C GLN A 97 -29.19 14.14 -1.07
N LEU A 98 -29.11 15.31 -1.71
CA LEU A 98 -28.79 15.40 -3.13
C LEU A 98 -27.39 14.86 -3.44
N LEU A 99 -26.41 15.13 -2.57
CA LEU A 99 -25.05 14.63 -2.70
C LEU A 99 -25.02 13.09 -2.60
N HIS A 100 -25.73 12.51 -1.63
CA HIS A 100 -25.85 11.04 -1.51
C HIS A 100 -26.46 10.40 -2.76
N GLU A 101 -27.54 10.96 -3.30
CA GLU A 101 -28.15 10.45 -4.54
C GLU A 101 -27.15 10.42 -5.71
N HIS A 102 -26.30 11.44 -5.81
CA HIS A 102 -25.32 11.50 -6.89
C HIS A 102 -24.11 10.62 -6.65
N MET A 103 -23.66 10.46 -5.40
CA MET A 103 -22.52 9.60 -5.07
C MET A 103 -22.73 8.16 -5.57
N ALA A 104 -23.97 7.67 -5.65
CA ALA A 104 -24.29 6.36 -6.22
C ALA A 104 -23.93 6.24 -7.73
N HIS A 105 -23.84 7.36 -8.44
CA HIS A 105 -23.63 7.44 -9.89
C HIS A 105 -22.28 8.05 -10.31
N THR A 106 -21.47 8.51 -9.35
CA THR A 106 -20.15 9.12 -9.61
C THR A 106 -19.08 8.07 -9.94
N GLU A 107 -18.10 8.43 -10.78
CA GLU A 107 -16.89 7.64 -11.04
C GLU A 107 -16.14 7.26 -9.73
N GLN A 108 -15.47 6.10 -9.75
CA GLN A 108 -14.97 5.40 -8.56
C GLN A 108 -13.96 6.23 -7.74
N ASP A 109 -13.04 6.93 -8.39
CA ASP A 109 -11.95 7.64 -7.71
C ASP A 109 -12.48 8.83 -6.87
N TYR A 110 -13.48 9.58 -7.36
CA TYR A 110 -14.11 10.68 -6.59
C TYR A 110 -14.97 10.18 -5.42
N ARG A 111 -15.58 9.01 -5.60
CA ARG A 111 -16.48 8.43 -4.61
C ARG A 111 -15.73 8.10 -3.32
N TYR A 112 -14.50 7.58 -3.43
CA TYR A 112 -13.66 7.26 -2.28
C TYR A 112 -13.15 8.49 -1.53
N TYR A 113 -12.80 9.58 -2.24
CA TYR A 113 -12.45 10.83 -1.57
C TYR A 113 -13.62 11.38 -0.74
N LEU A 114 -14.82 11.40 -1.31
CA LEU A 114 -16.03 11.82 -0.59
C LEU A 114 -16.32 10.88 0.59
N PHE A 115 -16.24 9.56 0.39
CA PHE A 115 -16.36 8.59 1.49
C PHE A 115 -15.34 8.85 2.60
N ALA A 116 -14.08 9.16 2.29
CA ALA A 116 -13.05 9.34 3.32
C ALA A 116 -13.30 10.59 4.19
N ASN A 117 -13.80 11.68 3.58
CA ASN A 117 -13.87 13.00 4.20
C ASN A 117 -15.25 13.37 4.78
N MET A 118 -16.29 12.63 4.43
CA MET A 118 -17.62 12.76 5.06
C MET A 118 -17.70 11.92 6.35
N SER A 119 -18.69 12.19 7.21
CA SER A 119 -18.77 11.57 8.55
C SER A 119 -20.18 11.18 9.00
N ASP A 120 -21.12 11.06 8.07
CA ASP A 120 -22.50 10.66 8.33
C ASP A 120 -22.80 9.18 8.02
N GLU A 121 -23.85 8.66 8.65
CA GLU A 121 -24.28 7.26 8.57
C GLU A 121 -24.65 6.80 7.15
N ASN A 122 -25.28 7.66 6.35
CA ASN A 122 -25.68 7.30 4.99
C ASN A 122 -24.44 7.10 4.13
N THR A 123 -23.48 8.01 4.21
CA THR A 123 -22.19 7.87 3.53
C THR A 123 -21.48 6.57 3.95
N PHE A 124 -21.42 6.27 5.25
CA PHE A 124 -20.79 5.05 5.73
C PHE A 124 -21.49 3.79 5.21
N SER A 125 -22.83 3.77 5.23
CA SER A 125 -23.61 2.65 4.68
C SER A 125 -23.39 2.49 3.18
N MET A 126 -23.38 3.59 2.41
CA MET A 126 -23.08 3.58 0.98
C MET A 126 -21.67 3.05 0.69
N LEU A 127 -20.68 3.38 1.52
CA LEU A 127 -19.34 2.79 1.43
C LEU A 127 -19.44 1.28 1.61
N LEU A 128 -19.99 0.78 2.72
CA LEU A 128 -20.07 -0.65 2.98
C LEU A 128 -20.84 -1.42 1.90
N ASP A 129 -21.92 -0.87 1.38
CA ASP A 129 -22.69 -1.47 0.27
C ASP A 129 -21.86 -1.54 -1.01
N SER A 130 -21.16 -0.44 -1.35
CA SER A 130 -20.26 -0.40 -2.50
C SER A 130 -19.12 -1.41 -2.36
N LEU A 131 -18.55 -1.55 -1.16
CA LEU A 131 -17.50 -2.54 -0.89
C LEU A 131 -18.04 -3.96 -0.97
N THR A 132 -19.21 -4.23 -0.40
CA THR A 132 -19.85 -5.56 -0.47
C THR A 132 -20.06 -5.98 -1.92
N GLN A 133 -20.59 -5.07 -2.75
CA GLN A 133 -20.78 -5.32 -4.18
C GLN A 133 -19.44 -5.55 -4.90
N GLN A 134 -18.41 -4.77 -4.59
CA GLN A 134 -17.08 -4.97 -5.18
C GLN A 134 -16.48 -6.33 -4.79
N LEU A 135 -16.64 -6.77 -3.54
CA LEU A 135 -16.19 -8.08 -3.07
C LEU A 135 -17.02 -9.25 -3.64
N GLU A 136 -18.11 -8.97 -4.36
CA GLU A 136 -19.01 -9.97 -4.95
C GLU A 136 -18.83 -10.19 -6.46
N VAL A 137 -18.26 -9.24 -7.20
CA VAL A 137 -18.38 -9.22 -8.68
C VAL A 137 -17.20 -9.88 -9.44
N GLU A 138 -16.24 -10.49 -8.74
CA GLU A 138 -15.24 -11.44 -9.30
C GLU A 138 -14.35 -10.97 -10.47
N ASP A 139 -14.43 -9.72 -10.92
CA ASP A 139 -13.66 -9.23 -12.06
C ASP A 139 -13.23 -7.77 -11.83
N HIS A 140 -11.99 -7.48 -12.27
CA HIS A 140 -11.31 -6.19 -12.29
C HIS A 140 -10.38 -5.86 -11.12
N ASP A 141 -9.07 -5.99 -11.34
CA ASP A 141 -8.04 -4.94 -11.11
C ASP A 141 -8.21 -4.01 -9.89
N TYR A 142 -8.64 -4.56 -8.75
CA TYR A 142 -9.24 -3.77 -7.68
C TYR A 142 -8.19 -2.94 -6.94
N ARG A 143 -8.04 -1.68 -7.33
CA ARG A 143 -7.43 -0.62 -6.53
C ARG A 143 -8.05 -0.63 -5.12
N SER A 144 -7.33 -1.06 -4.08
CA SER A 144 -7.78 -0.98 -2.68
C SER A 144 -7.76 0.43 -2.10
N ALA A 145 -8.06 1.46 -2.90
CA ALA A 145 -8.31 2.82 -2.40
C ALA A 145 -9.40 2.83 -1.30
N TRP A 146 -10.21 1.78 -1.22
CA TRP A 146 -11.15 1.57 -0.13
C TRP A 146 -10.53 1.20 1.21
N LEU A 147 -9.37 0.55 1.28
CA LEU A 147 -8.74 0.17 2.56
C LEU A 147 -8.32 1.43 3.36
N PRO A 148 -7.59 2.41 2.77
CA PRO A 148 -7.33 3.70 3.43
C PRO A 148 -8.62 4.44 3.79
N THR A 149 -9.63 4.38 2.91
CA THR A 149 -10.94 5.01 3.17
C THR A 149 -11.60 4.37 4.40
N LEU A 150 -11.75 3.04 4.43
CA LEU A 150 -12.35 2.32 5.55
C LEU A 150 -11.54 2.50 6.84
N ARG A 151 -10.21 2.62 6.73
CA ARG A 151 -9.32 2.99 7.83
C ARG A 151 -9.57 4.38 8.40
N SER A 152 -10.01 5.36 7.59
CA SER A 152 -10.40 6.66 8.14
C SER A 152 -11.68 6.55 8.97
N TRP A 153 -12.59 5.64 8.60
CA TRP A 153 -13.83 5.37 9.33
C TRP A 153 -13.62 4.61 10.63
N THR A 154 -12.66 3.69 10.70
CA THR A 154 -12.34 2.97 11.94
C THR A 154 -11.80 3.89 13.05
N GLN A 155 -11.21 5.04 12.69
CA GLN A 155 -10.76 6.06 13.64
C GLN A 155 -11.92 6.86 14.24
N LYS A 156 -13.13 6.75 13.68
CA LYS A 156 -14.34 7.42 14.17
C LYS A 156 -15.06 6.45 15.12
N ALA A 157 -15.09 6.79 16.41
CA ALA A 157 -15.61 5.90 17.47
C ALA A 157 -17.02 5.35 17.22
N GLU A 158 -17.89 6.11 16.56
CA GLU A 158 -19.26 5.72 16.20
C GLU A 158 -19.31 4.59 15.16
N TYR A 159 -18.33 4.52 14.25
CA TYR A 159 -18.31 3.58 13.12
C TYR A 159 -17.28 2.47 13.30
N ALA A 160 -16.39 2.60 14.29
CA ALA A 160 -15.26 1.70 14.51
C ALA A 160 -15.66 0.23 14.54
N GLU A 161 -16.66 -0.14 15.35
CA GLU A 161 -17.11 -1.53 15.49
C GLU A 161 -17.58 -2.11 14.15
N ARG A 162 -18.47 -1.41 13.44
CA ARG A 162 -19.01 -1.86 12.14
C ARG A 162 -17.96 -1.93 11.05
N ALA A 163 -17.04 -0.96 11.00
CA ALA A 163 -15.94 -0.97 10.04
C ALA A 163 -14.97 -2.13 10.32
N THR A 164 -14.69 -2.41 11.59
CA THR A 164 -13.89 -3.54 12.03
C THR A 164 -14.56 -4.89 11.74
N GLU A 165 -15.87 -5.01 11.97
CA GLU A 165 -16.66 -6.19 11.61
C GLU A 165 -16.63 -6.45 10.10
N PHE A 166 -16.75 -5.39 9.29
CA PHE A 166 -16.68 -5.49 7.84
C PHE A 166 -15.30 -5.99 7.37
N LEU A 167 -14.21 -5.41 7.90
CA LEU A 167 -12.84 -5.86 7.61
C LEU A 167 -12.63 -7.33 7.97
N THR A 168 -13.08 -7.73 9.16
CA THR A 168 -12.95 -9.11 9.64
C THR A 168 -13.73 -10.08 8.76
N SER A 169 -14.96 -9.74 8.42
CA SER A 169 -15.83 -10.57 7.56
C SER A 169 -15.25 -10.68 6.15
N SER A 170 -14.70 -9.59 5.62
CA SER A 170 -14.04 -9.55 4.32
C SER A 170 -12.83 -10.47 4.32
N PHE A 171 -11.97 -10.37 5.34
CA PHE A 171 -10.80 -11.24 5.49
C PHE A 171 -11.19 -12.72 5.52
N GLN A 172 -12.13 -13.08 6.39
CA GLN A 172 -12.59 -14.48 6.52
C GLN A 172 -13.16 -15.01 5.20
N ARG A 173 -13.99 -14.22 4.50
CA ARG A 173 -14.57 -14.59 3.21
C ARG A 173 -13.49 -14.89 2.17
N HIS A 174 -12.50 -14.02 2.03
CA HIS A 174 -11.43 -14.15 1.06
C HIS A 174 -10.50 -15.31 1.42
N PHE A 175 -10.24 -15.50 2.70
CA PHE A 175 -9.44 -16.61 3.19
C PHE A 175 -10.12 -17.97 2.95
N GLU A 176 -11.42 -18.10 3.24
CA GLU A 176 -12.17 -19.33 2.94
C GLU A 176 -12.27 -19.58 1.43
N TYR A 177 -12.38 -18.53 0.61
CA TYR A 177 -12.31 -18.68 -0.84
C TYR A 177 -10.93 -19.22 -1.29
N ALA A 178 -9.83 -18.66 -0.78
CA ALA A 178 -8.48 -19.13 -1.07
C ALA A 178 -8.30 -20.62 -0.70
N LYS A 179 -8.82 -21.03 0.46
CA LYS A 179 -8.85 -22.45 0.89
C LYS A 179 -9.64 -23.33 -0.06
N LYS A 180 -10.85 -22.91 -0.45
CA LYS A 180 -11.70 -23.65 -1.39
C LYS A 180 -11.01 -23.83 -2.73
N ALA A 181 -10.51 -22.75 -3.32
CA ALA A 181 -9.81 -22.77 -4.60
C ALA A 181 -8.63 -23.75 -4.61
N ARG A 182 -7.85 -23.79 -3.52
CA ARG A 182 -6.77 -24.77 -3.32
C ARG A 182 -7.31 -26.21 -3.25
N SER A 183 -8.30 -26.45 -2.41
CA SER A 183 -8.83 -27.80 -2.17
C SER A 183 -9.46 -28.42 -3.42
N GLU A 184 -10.12 -27.61 -4.23
CA GLU A 184 -10.83 -28.05 -5.43
C GLU A 184 -9.92 -28.09 -6.67
N LYS A 185 -8.64 -27.66 -6.54
CA LYS A 185 -7.67 -27.52 -7.64
C LYS A 185 -8.33 -26.87 -8.86
N LEU A 186 -9.10 -25.81 -8.62
CA LEU A 186 -9.84 -25.12 -9.68
C LEU A 186 -8.84 -24.74 -10.77
N LYS A 187 -9.13 -25.15 -12.01
CA LYS A 187 -8.19 -24.99 -13.13
C LYS A 187 -7.98 -23.50 -13.39
N SER A 188 -6.72 -23.06 -13.32
CA SER A 188 -6.27 -21.79 -13.90
C SER A 188 -6.27 -21.90 -15.44
N TYR A 189 -7.45 -21.79 -16.05
CA TYR A 189 -7.57 -21.83 -17.50
C TYR A 189 -7.11 -20.52 -18.15
N GLY A 190 -5.95 -20.54 -18.80
CA GLY A 190 -5.59 -19.70 -19.96
C GLY A 190 -6.08 -18.25 -19.98
N PHE A 191 -5.16 -17.31 -19.70
CA PHE A 191 -5.24 -15.87 -19.98
C PHE A 191 -6.37 -15.03 -19.36
N THR A 192 -7.25 -15.59 -18.53
CA THR A 192 -8.14 -14.79 -17.66
C THR A 192 -8.59 -15.53 -16.37
N PRO A 193 -7.65 -16.15 -15.62
CA PRO A 193 -7.85 -16.35 -14.18
C PRO A 193 -6.60 -16.04 -13.32
N SER A 194 -5.63 -15.26 -13.81
CA SER A 194 -4.42 -14.89 -13.05
C SER A 194 -4.64 -13.78 -12.03
N LEU A 195 -5.48 -12.77 -12.33
CA LEU A 195 -5.71 -11.66 -11.40
C LEU A 195 -6.49 -12.09 -10.16
N TYR A 196 -7.58 -12.87 -10.28
CA TYR A 196 -8.43 -13.16 -9.11
C TYR A 196 -7.71 -13.95 -8.01
N HIS A 197 -6.77 -14.83 -8.37
CA HIS A 197 -5.96 -15.56 -7.38
C HIS A 197 -4.88 -14.66 -6.75
N GLU A 198 -4.18 -13.86 -7.55
CA GLU A 198 -3.10 -12.99 -7.05
C GLU A 198 -3.64 -11.78 -6.27
N THR A 199 -4.76 -11.21 -6.70
CA THR A 199 -5.47 -10.11 -6.03
C THR A 199 -6.03 -10.54 -4.67
N ASN A 200 -6.58 -11.76 -4.56
CA ASN A 200 -6.97 -12.33 -3.26
C ASN A 200 -5.76 -12.53 -2.35
N ASN A 201 -4.60 -12.92 -2.90
CA ASN A 201 -3.39 -13.14 -2.12
C ASN A 201 -2.82 -11.82 -1.55
N GLY A 202 -2.81 -10.73 -2.33
CA GLY A 202 -2.35 -9.44 -1.81
C GLY A 202 -3.30 -8.83 -0.78
N LEU A 203 -4.61 -9.05 -0.95
CA LEU A 203 -5.59 -8.65 0.05
C LEU A 203 -5.43 -9.40 1.38
N VAL A 204 -4.98 -10.67 1.36
CA VAL A 204 -4.65 -11.42 2.59
C VAL A 204 -3.51 -10.75 3.36
N GLY A 205 -2.44 -10.34 2.69
CA GLY A 205 -1.33 -9.63 3.34
C GLY A 205 -1.77 -8.26 3.89
N ALA A 206 -2.50 -7.48 3.11
CA ALA A 206 -3.00 -6.16 3.52
C ALA A 206 -3.97 -6.25 4.71
N LEU A 207 -4.94 -7.16 4.66
CA LEU A 207 -5.88 -7.36 5.76
C LEU A 207 -5.19 -7.96 7.00
N ALA A 208 -4.18 -8.80 6.85
CA ALA A 208 -3.37 -9.27 7.97
C ALA A 208 -2.68 -8.08 8.67
N MET A 209 -2.10 -7.16 7.91
CA MET A 209 -1.51 -5.94 8.47
C MET A 209 -2.56 -5.05 9.16
N GLU A 210 -3.79 -4.97 8.65
CA GLU A 210 -4.87 -4.24 9.31
C GLU A 210 -5.28 -4.84 10.67
N PHE A 211 -5.15 -6.16 10.88
CA PHE A 211 -5.44 -6.80 12.17
C PHE A 211 -4.56 -6.24 13.31
N THR A 212 -3.33 -5.85 12.99
CA THR A 212 -2.40 -5.23 13.95
C THR A 212 -2.89 -3.88 14.46
N ARG A 213 -3.63 -3.14 13.62
CA ARG A 213 -4.10 -1.78 13.91
C ARG A 213 -5.42 -1.77 14.65
N TYR A 214 -6.26 -2.79 14.48
CA TYR A 214 -7.62 -2.83 15.04
C TYR A 214 -7.82 -3.72 16.26
N SER A 215 -6.77 -4.35 16.79
CA SER A 215 -6.87 -5.22 17.97
C SER A 215 -7.98 -6.27 17.84
N ILE A 216 -8.07 -6.91 16.66
CA ILE A 216 -9.10 -7.90 16.35
C ILE A 216 -9.06 -9.05 17.38
N PRO A 217 -10.18 -9.42 18.01
CA PRO A 217 -10.24 -10.59 18.88
C PRO A 217 -9.76 -11.85 18.14
N ASN A 218 -8.91 -12.65 18.79
CA ASN A 218 -8.32 -13.88 18.22
C ASN A 218 -7.49 -13.67 16.94
N ALA A 219 -6.97 -12.45 16.71
CA ALA A 219 -6.11 -12.15 15.56
C ALA A 219 -4.98 -13.16 15.38
N ASN A 220 -4.32 -13.55 16.47
CA ASN A 220 -3.21 -14.51 16.42
C ASN A 220 -3.61 -15.89 15.88
N ASP A 221 -4.77 -16.42 16.28
CA ASP A 221 -5.23 -17.73 15.81
C ASP A 221 -5.57 -17.68 14.32
N ILE A 222 -6.26 -16.62 13.90
CA ILE A 222 -6.63 -16.37 12.51
C ILE A 222 -5.37 -16.22 11.64
N LEU A 223 -4.43 -15.37 12.05
CA LEU A 223 -3.18 -15.13 11.34
C LEU A 223 -2.31 -16.38 11.29
N LEU A 224 -2.28 -17.20 12.33
CA LEU A 224 -1.53 -18.45 12.36
C LEU A 224 -2.12 -19.49 11.39
N ASP A 225 -3.44 -19.59 11.30
CA ASP A 225 -4.08 -20.50 10.34
C ASP A 225 -3.87 -20.03 8.90
N VAL A 226 -3.84 -18.71 8.67
CA VAL A 226 -3.47 -18.13 7.38
C VAL A 226 -2.02 -18.44 7.06
N LEU A 227 -1.11 -18.22 8.01
CA LEU A 227 0.31 -18.46 7.87
C LEU A 227 0.60 -19.89 7.40
N LYS A 228 0.00 -20.90 8.04
CA LYS A 228 0.15 -22.32 7.65
C LYS A 228 -0.27 -22.61 6.21
N ILE A 229 -1.22 -21.84 5.68
CA ILE A 229 -1.74 -22.04 4.32
C ILE A 229 -0.86 -21.32 3.31
N VAL A 230 -0.44 -20.09 3.63
CA VAL A 230 0.41 -19.31 2.72
C VAL A 230 1.84 -19.81 2.66
N SER A 231 2.33 -20.44 3.74
CA SER A 231 3.70 -20.97 3.85
C SER A 231 3.85 -22.44 3.44
N ASP A 232 2.82 -23.01 2.82
CA ASP A 232 2.79 -24.43 2.46
C ASP A 232 3.65 -24.69 1.21
N ASP A 233 4.49 -25.72 1.22
CA ASP A 233 5.37 -26.04 0.09
C ASP A 233 4.59 -26.31 -1.22
N ASP A 234 3.34 -26.76 -1.14
CA ASP A 234 2.46 -27.00 -2.29
C ASP A 234 1.69 -25.73 -2.73
N ALA A 235 1.86 -24.60 -2.04
CA ALA A 235 1.25 -23.32 -2.42
C ALA A 235 1.90 -22.74 -3.68
N SER A 236 1.14 -21.91 -4.41
CA SER A 236 1.71 -21.14 -5.53
C SER A 236 2.73 -20.13 -5.02
N TYR A 237 3.71 -19.78 -5.85
CA TYR A 237 4.71 -18.76 -5.50
C TYR A 237 4.08 -17.46 -5.02
N GLY A 238 3.05 -16.95 -5.73
CA GLY A 238 2.35 -15.73 -5.33
C GLY A 238 1.65 -15.80 -3.97
N LEU A 239 1.27 -17.00 -3.50
CA LEU A 239 0.74 -17.20 -2.15
C LEU A 239 1.88 -17.30 -1.12
N ASN A 240 2.97 -18.00 -1.45
CA ASN A 240 4.19 -18.07 -0.62
C ASN A 240 4.80 -16.68 -0.35
N CYS A 241 4.74 -15.77 -1.31
CA CYS A 241 5.15 -14.37 -1.13
C CYS A 241 4.35 -13.63 -0.02
N LYS A 242 3.18 -14.14 0.39
CA LYS A 242 2.35 -13.54 1.45
C LYS A 242 2.70 -14.03 2.85
N THR A 243 3.60 -15.02 2.96
CA THR A 243 4.14 -15.48 4.24
C THR A 243 4.80 -14.33 5.01
N GLY A 244 5.59 -13.49 4.32
CA GLY A 244 6.27 -12.35 4.93
C GLY A 244 5.33 -11.35 5.62
N PRO A 245 4.36 -10.75 4.90
CA PRO A 245 3.43 -9.79 5.49
C PRO A 245 2.56 -10.41 6.60
N VAL A 246 2.10 -11.65 6.44
CA VAL A 246 1.31 -12.35 7.46
C VAL A 246 2.15 -12.64 8.71
N ALA A 247 3.41 -13.03 8.56
CA ALA A 247 4.33 -13.25 9.68
C ALA A 247 4.63 -11.96 10.43
N ILE A 248 4.85 -10.85 9.72
CA ILE A 248 5.02 -9.52 10.33
C ILE A 248 3.78 -9.16 11.15
N ALA A 249 2.58 -9.29 10.57
CA ALA A 249 1.33 -9.04 11.28
C ALA A 249 1.21 -9.88 12.56
N LEU A 250 1.50 -11.17 12.47
CA LEU A 250 1.49 -12.08 13.61
C LEU A 250 2.45 -11.62 14.73
N SER A 251 3.67 -11.19 14.37
CA SER A 251 4.66 -10.68 15.32
C SER A 251 4.25 -9.35 15.98
N LEU A 252 3.46 -8.53 15.28
CA LEU A 252 2.96 -7.23 15.75
C LEU A 252 1.77 -7.39 16.68
N CYS A 253 0.94 -8.42 16.47
CA CYS A 253 -0.12 -8.83 17.40
C CYS A 253 0.42 -9.49 18.69
N GLY A 254 1.74 -9.55 18.87
CA GLY A 254 2.38 -10.04 20.10
C GLY A 254 2.30 -11.56 20.26
N TYR A 255 2.22 -12.30 19.17
CA TYR A 255 2.28 -13.76 19.20
C TYR A 255 3.57 -14.24 19.87
N ALA A 256 3.45 -15.25 20.74
CA ALA A 256 4.54 -15.85 21.50
C ALA A 256 4.42 -17.38 21.58
N GLY A 257 3.80 -17.99 20.56
CA GLY A 257 3.55 -19.43 20.48
C GLY A 257 4.59 -20.19 19.66
N ASP A 258 4.17 -21.34 19.12
CA ASP A 258 5.01 -22.17 18.24
C ASP A 258 5.35 -21.44 16.94
N VAL A 259 6.64 -21.42 16.58
CA VAL A 259 7.20 -20.79 15.39
C VAL A 259 7.64 -21.80 14.33
N SER A 260 7.41 -23.09 14.55
CA SER A 260 7.81 -24.19 13.65
C SER A 260 7.38 -23.98 12.19
N VAL A 261 6.24 -23.32 11.97
CA VAL A 261 5.74 -22.97 10.62
C VAL A 261 6.69 -21.98 9.91
N LEU A 262 7.16 -20.96 10.62
CA LEU A 262 8.12 -19.98 10.09
C LEU A 262 9.48 -20.61 9.84
N GLU A 263 9.96 -21.42 10.78
CA GLU A 263 11.23 -22.14 10.65
C GLU A 263 11.21 -23.08 9.44
N SER A 264 10.16 -23.89 9.31
CA SER A 264 10.00 -24.82 8.17
C SER A 264 9.95 -24.08 6.83
N PHE A 265 9.24 -22.94 6.78
CA PHE A 265 9.20 -22.13 5.56
C PHE A 265 10.58 -21.58 5.19
N LEU A 266 11.32 -21.03 6.15
CA LEU A 266 12.67 -20.51 5.90
C LEU A 266 13.62 -21.64 5.45
N GLU A 267 13.54 -22.83 6.04
CA GLU A 267 14.32 -24.00 5.59
C GLU A 267 14.03 -24.37 4.13
N SER A 268 12.77 -24.32 3.70
CA SER A 268 12.34 -24.67 2.33
C SER A 268 12.69 -23.59 1.29
N PHE A 269 12.61 -22.31 1.64
CA PHE A 269 12.61 -21.20 0.68
C PHE A 269 13.85 -20.29 0.74
N GLU A 270 14.53 -20.17 1.88
CA GLU A 270 15.62 -19.19 2.04
C GLU A 270 16.74 -19.37 1.02
N TRP A 271 17.17 -20.61 0.79
CA TRP A 271 18.28 -20.89 -0.13
C TRP A 271 17.93 -20.64 -1.61
N ARG A 272 16.63 -20.68 -1.98
CA ARG A 272 16.16 -20.45 -3.37
C ARG A 272 15.91 -18.97 -3.65
N TYR A 273 15.49 -18.24 -2.63
CA TYR A 273 15.03 -16.86 -2.71
C TYR A 273 15.81 -15.99 -1.73
N GLU A 274 17.13 -16.20 -1.68
CA GLU A 274 18.00 -15.57 -0.69
C GLU A 274 17.88 -14.04 -0.77
N GLY A 275 17.53 -13.43 0.36
CA GLY A 275 17.33 -12.00 0.46
C GLY A 275 16.11 -11.47 -0.28
N ALA A 276 15.21 -12.32 -0.81
CA ALA A 276 13.90 -11.88 -1.28
C ALA A 276 13.10 -11.26 -0.12
N GLN A 277 12.25 -10.29 -0.43
CA GLN A 277 11.57 -9.49 0.57
C GLN A 277 10.72 -10.35 1.51
N PHE A 278 9.85 -11.22 0.99
CA PHE A 278 8.97 -12.06 1.80
C PHE A 278 9.74 -13.04 2.71
N VAL A 279 10.93 -13.49 2.30
CA VAL A 279 11.83 -14.31 3.14
C VAL A 279 12.38 -13.46 4.28
N MET A 280 12.81 -12.23 4.00
CA MET A 280 13.37 -11.32 5.01
C MET A 280 12.33 -10.76 5.98
N GLU A 281 11.11 -10.52 5.52
CA GLU A 281 9.96 -10.20 6.36
C GLU A 281 9.62 -11.35 7.30
N THR A 282 9.62 -12.59 6.78
CA THR A 282 9.43 -13.81 7.58
C THR A 282 10.52 -13.96 8.64
N ARG A 283 11.79 -13.72 8.25
CA ARG A 283 12.94 -13.78 9.17
C ARG A 283 12.89 -12.68 10.24
N TYR A 284 12.53 -11.46 9.86
CA TYR A 284 12.28 -10.37 10.81
C TYR A 284 11.23 -10.79 11.83
N ALA A 285 10.08 -11.31 11.39
CA ALA A 285 9.02 -11.76 12.27
C ALA A 285 9.49 -12.85 13.25
N LEU A 286 10.27 -13.81 12.77
CA LEU A 286 10.86 -14.86 13.60
C LEU A 286 11.78 -14.29 14.69
N TRP A 287 12.69 -13.36 14.34
CA TRP A 287 13.53 -12.67 15.33
C TRP A 287 12.71 -11.89 16.36
N MET A 288 11.64 -11.22 15.92
CA MET A 288 10.77 -10.46 16.82
C MET A 288 9.99 -11.36 17.79
N ILE A 289 9.46 -12.49 17.32
CA ILE A 289 8.73 -13.46 18.16
C ILE A 289 9.67 -14.11 19.18
N ASN A 290 10.86 -14.54 18.72
CA ASN A 290 11.86 -15.19 19.57
C ASN A 290 12.69 -14.22 20.43
N ARG A 291 12.56 -12.91 20.21
CA ARG A 291 13.42 -11.87 20.80
C ARG A 291 14.91 -12.10 20.50
N ASP A 292 15.20 -12.59 19.31
CA ASP A 292 16.53 -13.04 18.88
C ASP A 292 17.32 -11.93 18.16
N ALA A 293 17.86 -10.99 18.95
CA ALA A 293 18.72 -9.94 18.42
C ALA A 293 20.09 -10.48 17.95
N ASP A 294 20.57 -11.56 18.56
CA ASP A 294 21.86 -12.19 18.25
C ASP A 294 21.82 -12.82 16.86
N GLY A 295 20.72 -13.48 16.50
CA GLY A 295 20.47 -14.02 15.16
C GLY A 295 20.39 -12.92 14.09
N ALA A 296 19.70 -11.81 14.38
CA ALA A 296 19.66 -10.65 13.48
C ALA A 296 21.06 -10.05 13.27
N ALA A 297 21.85 -9.91 14.35
CA ALA A 297 23.22 -9.43 14.28
C ALA A 297 24.15 -10.39 13.54
N ALA A 298 24.01 -11.71 13.73
CA ALA A 298 24.78 -12.71 13.00
C ALA A 298 24.50 -12.66 11.48
N PHE A 299 23.22 -12.50 11.10
CA PHE A 299 22.83 -12.30 9.71
C PHE A 299 23.47 -11.03 9.12
N LEU A 300 23.43 -9.91 9.86
CA LEU A 300 24.00 -8.65 9.42
C LEU A 300 25.53 -8.66 9.32
N ALA A 301 26.20 -9.43 10.18
CA ALA A 301 27.64 -9.59 10.21
C ALA A 301 28.19 -10.51 9.11
N ASN A 302 27.36 -11.40 8.55
CA ASN A 302 27.79 -12.30 7.48
C ASN A 302 28.03 -11.50 6.18
N PRO A 303 29.25 -11.48 5.63
CA PRO A 303 29.54 -10.76 4.38
C PRO A 303 28.89 -11.39 3.14
N GLU A 304 28.45 -12.65 3.20
CA GLU A 304 27.73 -13.31 2.11
C GLU A 304 26.31 -12.73 1.92
N ASN A 305 25.73 -12.20 3.00
CA ASN A 305 24.44 -11.54 2.95
C ASN A 305 24.57 -10.13 2.36
N THR A 306 23.92 -9.89 1.23
CA THR A 306 24.01 -8.62 0.48
C THR A 306 22.66 -7.96 0.19
N LYS A 307 21.58 -8.73 0.20
CA LYS A 307 20.22 -8.27 -0.15
C LYS A 307 19.39 -8.03 1.12
N ASN A 308 18.56 -6.98 1.09
CA ASN A 308 17.54 -6.68 2.13
C ASN A 308 18.04 -6.71 3.59
N LEU A 309 19.31 -6.31 3.81
CA LEU A 309 19.95 -6.22 5.13
C LEU A 309 19.23 -5.29 6.11
N SER A 310 18.45 -4.34 5.59
CA SER A 310 17.68 -3.38 6.37
C SER A 310 16.66 -4.05 7.31
N TYR A 311 16.14 -5.24 6.99
CA TYR A 311 15.26 -6.00 7.91
C TYR A 311 16.00 -6.48 9.17
N ALA A 312 17.25 -6.92 9.02
CA ALA A 312 18.08 -7.30 10.17
C ALA A 312 18.43 -6.09 11.04
N ALA A 313 18.82 -4.98 10.41
CA ALA A 313 19.05 -3.72 11.11
C ALA A 313 17.78 -3.24 11.86
N CYS A 314 16.61 -3.35 11.22
CA CYS A 314 15.32 -3.02 11.80
C CYS A 314 15.00 -3.87 13.05
N ALA A 315 15.19 -5.20 12.98
CA ALA A 315 15.00 -6.09 14.11
C ALA A 315 15.91 -5.70 15.30
N ILE A 316 17.17 -5.35 15.04
CA ILE A 316 18.12 -4.90 16.08
C ILE A 316 17.61 -3.63 16.78
N ALA A 317 17.09 -2.64 16.02
CA ALA A 317 16.49 -1.44 16.60
C ALA A 317 15.19 -1.74 17.38
N ASP A 318 14.29 -2.53 16.80
CA ASP A 318 12.98 -2.85 17.40
C ASP A 318 13.10 -3.75 18.65
N LEU A 319 14.20 -4.48 18.80
CA LEU A 319 14.56 -5.24 20.00
C LEU A 319 15.39 -4.44 21.02
N ASP A 320 15.75 -3.19 20.72
CA ASP A 320 16.61 -2.34 21.55
C ASP A 320 17.98 -2.95 21.87
N ALA A 321 18.58 -3.62 20.88
CA ALA A 321 19.84 -4.33 21.05
C ALA A 321 21.05 -3.41 20.83
N LYS A 322 21.20 -2.42 21.73
CA LYS A 322 22.24 -1.37 21.67
C LYS A 322 23.67 -1.87 21.57
N GLN A 323 23.94 -3.07 22.08
CA GLN A 323 25.25 -3.71 21.97
C GLN A 323 25.72 -3.90 20.51
N TYR A 324 24.80 -3.93 19.55
CA TYR A 324 25.11 -4.10 18.13
C TYR A 324 25.26 -2.78 17.36
N LEU A 325 25.16 -1.62 18.02
CA LEU A 325 25.37 -0.32 17.38
C LEU A 325 26.70 -0.26 16.58
N PRO A 326 27.86 -0.73 17.10
CA PRO A 326 29.10 -0.69 16.33
C PRO A 326 29.04 -1.52 15.03
N LEU A 327 28.34 -2.66 15.05
CA LEU A 327 28.16 -3.50 13.87
C LEU A 327 27.28 -2.80 12.83
N VAL A 328 26.17 -2.18 13.27
CA VAL A 328 25.27 -1.44 12.39
C VAL A 328 26.00 -0.25 11.76
N GLU A 329 26.78 0.51 12.55
CA GLU A 329 27.60 1.62 12.04
C GLU A 329 28.62 1.16 11.01
N GLN A 330 29.30 0.04 11.27
CA GLN A 330 30.25 -0.56 10.33
C GLN A 330 29.56 -0.94 9.01
N ARG A 331 28.45 -1.69 9.08
CA ARG A 331 27.76 -2.16 7.87
C ARG A 331 27.09 -1.02 7.10
N CYS A 332 26.61 0.02 7.77
CA CYS A 332 26.06 1.21 7.12
C CYS A 332 27.07 1.88 6.17
N ALA A 333 28.37 1.80 6.46
CA ALA A 333 29.42 2.36 5.60
C ALA A 333 29.52 1.65 4.25
N ASP A 334 29.12 0.37 4.20
CA ASP A 334 29.14 -0.48 3.00
C ASP A 334 27.81 -0.43 2.22
N ILE A 335 26.81 0.32 2.69
CA ILE A 335 25.50 0.43 2.03
C ILE A 335 25.50 1.57 1.00
N ASP A 336 25.37 1.18 -0.26
CA ASP A 336 25.25 2.11 -1.39
C ASP A 336 23.79 2.39 -1.77
N LYS A 337 22.87 1.45 -1.52
CA LYS A 337 21.45 1.60 -1.85
C LYS A 337 20.78 2.71 -1.00
N PRO A 338 20.20 3.77 -1.61
CA PRO A 338 19.68 4.92 -0.87
C PRO A 338 18.62 4.60 0.18
N VAL A 339 17.62 3.78 -0.15
CA VAL A 339 16.53 3.40 0.77
C VAL A 339 17.08 2.59 1.94
N ALA A 340 17.93 1.60 1.64
CA ALA A 340 18.58 0.80 2.66
C ALA A 340 19.43 1.68 3.60
N LYS A 341 20.14 2.67 3.05
CA LYS A 341 20.95 3.62 3.81
C LYS A 341 20.12 4.45 4.79
N GLU A 342 18.94 4.90 4.40
CA GLU A 342 18.02 5.59 5.31
C GLU A 342 17.53 4.68 6.45
N ALA A 343 17.26 3.40 6.17
CA ALA A 343 16.92 2.44 7.21
C ALA A 343 18.08 2.23 8.22
N PHE A 344 19.33 2.12 7.74
CA PHE A 344 20.49 2.01 8.64
C PHE A 344 20.70 3.28 9.47
N LYS A 345 20.52 4.47 8.89
CA LYS A 345 20.60 5.73 9.64
C LYS A 345 19.56 5.81 10.75
N GLU A 346 18.31 5.44 10.45
CA GLU A 346 17.24 5.38 11.46
C GLU A 346 17.56 4.36 12.55
N THR A 347 18.08 3.18 12.18
CA THR A 347 18.52 2.15 13.14
C THR A 347 19.57 2.73 14.10
N ILE A 348 20.60 3.41 13.57
CA ILE A 348 21.67 4.03 14.37
C ILE A 348 21.10 5.08 15.31
N THR A 349 20.23 5.96 14.83
CA THR A 349 19.57 6.99 15.63
C THR A 349 18.77 6.36 16.78
N ARG A 350 17.92 5.38 16.47
CA ARG A 350 17.11 4.66 17.46
C ARG A 350 17.96 3.99 18.53
N LEU A 351 19.00 3.23 18.14
CA LEU A 351 19.89 2.56 19.11
C LEU A 351 20.64 3.53 20.02
N ARG A 352 20.93 4.75 19.55
CA ARG A 352 21.56 5.80 20.36
C ARG A 352 20.57 6.42 21.34
N ASP A 353 19.37 6.75 20.87
CA ASP A 353 18.47 7.68 21.56
C ASP A 353 17.35 7.00 22.35
N GLN A 354 16.86 5.85 21.90
CA GLN A 354 15.73 5.18 22.54
C GLN A 354 16.12 4.64 23.92
N THR A 355 15.19 4.59 24.87
CA THR A 355 15.47 4.11 26.25
C THR A 355 14.96 2.70 26.52
N SER A 356 14.11 2.19 25.63
CA SER A 356 13.55 0.84 25.67
C SER A 356 13.12 0.43 24.26
N ALA A 357 12.81 -0.87 24.08
CA ALA A 357 12.16 -1.35 22.86
C ALA A 357 10.87 -0.55 22.55
N PRO A 358 10.64 -0.16 21.28
CA PRO A 358 9.46 0.58 20.89
C PRO A 358 8.17 -0.23 21.11
N ALA A 359 7.06 0.47 21.33
CA ALA A 359 5.74 -0.16 21.32
C ALA A 359 5.48 -0.79 19.94
N PRO A 360 4.62 -1.84 19.83
CA PRO A 360 4.34 -2.48 18.55
C PRO A 360 4.01 -1.50 17.43
N SER A 361 3.19 -0.47 17.69
CA SER A 361 2.79 0.58 16.73
C SER A 361 3.90 1.56 16.33
N GLU A 362 5.02 1.58 17.05
CA GLU A 362 6.15 2.49 16.83
C GLU A 362 7.38 1.78 16.26
N ARG A 363 7.25 0.46 15.99
CA ARG A 363 8.31 -0.34 15.41
C ARG A 363 8.75 0.22 14.06
N MET A 364 10.04 0.18 13.83
CA MET A 364 10.72 0.68 12.64
C MET A 364 10.26 -0.07 11.38
N ILE A 365 9.76 -1.30 11.49
CA ILE A 365 9.26 -2.08 10.35
C ILE A 365 8.15 -1.35 9.58
N TYR A 366 7.35 -0.51 10.25
CA TYR A 366 6.33 0.30 9.59
C TYR A 366 6.90 1.38 8.65
N LEU A 367 8.17 1.75 8.81
CA LEU A 367 8.83 2.80 8.02
C LEU A 367 9.30 2.34 6.64
N PHE A 368 9.29 1.03 6.36
CA PHE A 368 9.54 0.50 5.02
C PHE A 368 8.42 0.84 4.03
N GLY A 369 7.23 1.22 4.54
CA GLY A 369 6.02 1.35 3.74
C GLY A 369 5.44 -0.02 3.40
N GLU A 370 4.27 -0.03 2.78
CA GLU A 370 3.67 -1.27 2.31
C GLU A 370 4.32 -1.65 0.97
N THR A 371 5.17 -2.67 1.01
CA THR A 371 6.11 -3.06 -0.05
C THR A 371 5.55 -4.11 -1.02
N ASP A 372 4.28 -4.50 -0.90
CA ASP A 372 3.67 -5.46 -1.82
C ASP A 372 3.30 -4.76 -3.14
N ARG A 373 3.77 -5.28 -4.28
CA ARG A 373 3.33 -4.83 -5.62
C ARG A 373 1.80 -4.82 -5.74
N THR A 374 1.13 -5.72 -5.01
CA THR A 374 -0.31 -5.67 -4.81
C THR A 374 -0.69 -4.35 -4.15
N VAL A 375 -0.22 -4.01 -2.94
CA VAL A 375 -0.48 -2.72 -2.26
C VAL A 375 -0.20 -1.47 -3.14
N VAL A 376 0.84 -1.53 -3.97
CA VAL A 376 1.15 -0.49 -4.97
C VAL A 376 0.09 -0.41 -6.07
N LEU A 377 -0.34 -1.55 -6.64
CA LEU A 377 -1.48 -1.64 -7.58
C LEU A 377 -2.83 -1.30 -6.91
N LEU A 378 -2.85 -1.38 -5.58
CA LEU A 378 -3.97 -1.24 -4.65
C LEU A 378 -4.14 0.21 -4.14
N GLY A 379 -3.38 1.18 -4.66
CA GLY A 379 -3.55 2.61 -4.35
C GLY A 379 -3.09 3.01 -2.94
N GLY A 380 -2.27 2.19 -2.28
CA GLY A 380 -1.53 2.62 -1.10
C GLY A 380 -0.55 3.71 -1.51
N ASP A 381 -0.50 4.81 -0.75
CA ASP A 381 0.42 5.90 -1.01
C ASP A 381 1.85 5.36 -0.98
N TYR A 382 2.53 5.40 -2.13
CA TYR A 382 3.92 5.04 -2.21
C TYR A 382 4.76 6.13 -1.55
N SER A 383 5.08 5.93 -0.27
CA SER A 383 6.46 6.05 0.18
C SER A 383 6.54 5.65 1.65
N GLY A 384 7.12 4.49 1.93
CA GLY A 384 7.70 4.27 3.25
C GLY A 384 8.60 5.45 3.61
N GLU A 385 8.64 5.86 4.88
CA GLU A 385 9.44 7.02 5.28
C GLU A 385 10.90 6.91 4.81
N PHE A 386 11.46 5.69 4.68
CA PHE A 386 12.79 5.48 4.12
C PHE A 386 12.91 5.87 2.65
N TYR A 387 11.95 5.48 1.80
CA TYR A 387 11.96 5.87 0.40
C TYR A 387 11.76 7.39 0.26
N SER A 388 10.82 7.96 1.01
CA SER A 388 10.55 9.39 1.01
C SER A 388 11.79 10.22 1.39
N ARG A 389 12.50 9.80 2.44
CA ARG A 389 13.77 10.43 2.87
C ARG A 389 14.87 10.24 1.84
N ALA A 390 15.01 9.04 1.26
CA ALA A 390 16.02 8.76 0.25
C ALA A 390 15.81 9.64 -0.98
N LYS A 391 14.57 9.75 -1.47
CA LYS A 391 14.19 10.61 -2.60
C LYS A 391 14.47 12.08 -2.33
N ALA A 392 14.14 12.56 -1.13
CA ALA A 392 14.44 13.93 -0.73
C ALA A 392 15.96 14.20 -0.68
N ALA A 393 16.76 13.22 -0.27
CA ALA A 393 18.21 13.31 -0.22
C ALA A 393 18.87 13.30 -1.62
N SER A 394 18.25 12.66 -2.61
CA SER A 394 18.74 12.57 -4.00
C SER A 394 18.33 13.74 -4.89
N LEU A 395 17.94 14.90 -4.33
CA LEU A 395 17.53 16.12 -5.06
C LEU A 395 16.42 15.91 -6.11
N GLY A 396 15.61 14.85 -5.97
CA GLY A 396 14.53 14.53 -6.91
C GLY A 396 14.95 13.72 -8.14
N GLU A 397 16.19 13.21 -8.20
CA GLU A 397 16.56 12.18 -9.19
C GLU A 397 15.66 10.95 -9.02
N ALA A 398 15.28 10.32 -10.14
CA ALA A 398 14.53 9.08 -10.13
C ALA A 398 15.35 8.00 -9.43
N ILE A 399 14.99 7.68 -8.19
CA ILE A 399 15.51 6.49 -7.54
C ILE A 399 14.79 5.31 -8.19
N ILE A 400 15.43 4.70 -9.19
CA ILE A 400 15.06 3.37 -9.69
C ILE A 400 15.50 2.38 -8.61
N ASP A 401 14.69 2.21 -7.58
CA ASP A 401 14.83 1.09 -6.60
C ASP A 401 13.67 0.10 -6.75
N PHE A 402 13.02 0.12 -7.91
CA PHE A 402 11.97 -0.82 -8.28
C PHE A 402 12.40 -1.67 -9.45
N THR A 403 13.47 -2.43 -9.25
CA THR A 403 13.68 -3.61 -10.05
C THR A 403 13.45 -4.81 -9.12
N GLU A 404 12.26 -5.42 -9.27
CA GLU A 404 12.13 -6.90 -9.24
C GLU A 404 13.07 -7.56 -10.30
N GLU A 405 13.79 -6.77 -11.09
CA GLU A 405 14.54 -7.14 -12.29
C GLU A 405 16.00 -6.65 -12.30
N ASP A 406 16.76 -6.82 -11.21
CA ASP A 406 18.23 -6.84 -11.30
C ASP A 406 18.79 -8.10 -10.61
N ASP A 407 18.19 -9.24 -10.96
CA ASP A 407 18.90 -10.51 -11.02
C ASP A 407 18.40 -11.30 -12.24
N ASP A 408 19.05 -11.05 -13.37
CA ASP A 408 18.99 -11.87 -14.59
C ASP A 408 19.41 -13.33 -14.29
N SER A 409 18.54 -14.13 -13.69
CA SER A 409 18.62 -15.60 -13.76
C SER A 409 17.36 -16.31 -13.25
N ALA A 410 16.27 -16.24 -14.01
CA ALA A 410 15.60 -17.40 -14.61
C ALA A 410 14.13 -17.10 -14.92
N ASP A 411 13.86 -16.97 -16.21
CA ASP A 411 12.66 -17.53 -16.83
C ASP A 411 12.24 -18.84 -16.14
N ILE A 412 10.95 -18.97 -15.82
CA ILE A 412 10.05 -20.08 -16.20
C ILE A 412 8.72 -19.88 -15.44
N PHE A 413 7.73 -19.42 -16.20
CA PHE A 413 6.25 -19.43 -16.04
C PHE A 413 5.59 -18.83 -14.80
#